data_AF-A0A9D8PHE8-F1
#
_entry.id   AF-A0A9D8PHE8-F1
#
_cell.length_a   1.000
_cell.length_b   1.000
_cell.length_c   1.000
_cell.angle_alpha   90.00
_cell.angle_beta   90.00
_cell.angle_gamma   90.00
#
_symmetry.space_group_name_H-M   'P 1'
#
loop_
_entity.id
_entity.type
_entity.pdbx_description
1 polymer ?
#
loop_
_entity_poly.entity_id
_entity_poly.type
_entity_poly.pdbx_seq_one_letter_code
_entity_poly.pdbx_strand_id
1 'polypeptide(L)'
;MLPPHETLPAHCFQLDGQHYLATGNGAGALAASGQGAFTPAHIRYAYPQLETRRPFFPAMAADDVGKLYRGLDSIDWLIANGLLFPRADVSGLWPDAAADQLFIKELDLAVPPLAFASPSESDFPGVPLTAAIEIIENTTFALAPDGNFPARLLSAIPAFQLNAAIPIHQSIRLIPQAVASAPRAIPFNSLGDLFPSPHP
;
A
#
# COMPACT_ATOMS: atom_id res chain seq x y z
N MET A 1 20.85 -10.38 -0.21
CA MET A 1 20.49 -9.01 0.20
C MET A 1 18.99 -8.91 0.05
N LEU A 2 18.24 -8.54 1.11
CA LEU A 2 16.78 -8.39 1.01
C LEU A 2 16.44 -7.06 0.32
N PRO A 3 15.30 -6.94 -0.38
CA PRO A 3 14.93 -5.69 -1.02
C PRO A 3 14.68 -4.61 0.03
N PRO A 4 14.88 -3.33 -0.33
CA PRO A 4 14.68 -2.21 0.56
C PRO A 4 13.25 -2.20 1.09
N HIS A 5 13.11 -1.79 2.34
CA HIS A 5 11.82 -1.62 2.98
C HIS A 5 11.82 -0.35 3.83
N GLU A 6 10.63 0.15 4.12
CA GLU A 6 10.42 1.17 5.14
C GLU A 6 9.60 0.60 6.29
N THR A 7 9.91 0.98 7.53
CA THR A 7 9.20 0.50 8.72
C THR A 7 8.23 1.57 9.17
N LEU A 8 6.95 1.19 9.28
CA LEU A 8 5.89 2.07 9.75
C LEU A 8 5.34 1.57 11.09
N PRO A 9 5.09 2.47 12.06
CA PRO A 9 4.36 2.17 13.29
C PRO A 9 2.85 2.02 12.98
N ALA A 10 2.53 1.07 12.11
CA ALA A 10 1.23 0.84 11.53
C ALA A 10 0.81 -0.61 11.77
N HIS A 11 -0.50 -0.84 11.82
CA HIS A 11 -1.08 -2.16 11.95
C HIS A 11 -1.48 -2.68 10.57
N CYS A 12 -0.94 -3.82 10.16
CA CYS A 12 -1.47 -4.56 9.02
C CYS A 12 -2.52 -5.56 9.52
N PHE A 13 -3.64 -5.72 8.80
CA PHE A 13 -4.71 -6.66 9.15
C PHE A 13 -5.53 -7.04 7.90
N GLN A 14 -6.27 -8.14 7.99
CA GLN A 14 -7.08 -8.65 6.88
C GLN A 14 -8.59 -8.43 7.10
N LEU A 15 -9.29 -7.95 6.08
CA LEU A 15 -10.76 -7.92 5.98
C LEU A 15 -11.17 -8.47 4.60
N ASP A 16 -12.16 -9.36 4.55
CA ASP A 16 -12.69 -9.95 3.30
C ASP A 16 -11.60 -10.50 2.35
N GLY A 17 -10.54 -11.11 2.93
CA GLY A 17 -9.41 -11.65 2.17
C GLY A 17 -8.37 -10.63 1.71
N GLN A 18 -8.62 -9.33 1.90
CA GLN A 18 -7.75 -8.22 1.51
C GLN A 18 -6.96 -7.67 2.69
N HIS A 19 -5.75 -7.18 2.48
CA HIS A 19 -4.91 -6.64 3.56
C HIS A 19 -4.89 -5.11 3.54
N TYR A 20 -5.01 -4.54 4.73
CA TYR A 20 -5.07 -3.11 4.93
C TYR A 20 -4.00 -2.69 5.92
N LEU A 21 -3.52 -1.47 5.75
CA LEU A 21 -2.62 -0.82 6.70
C LEU A 21 -3.39 0.25 7.47
N ALA A 22 -3.30 0.30 8.79
CA ALA A 22 -3.92 1.34 9.62
C ALA A 22 -2.90 2.07 10.51
N THR A 23 -3.04 3.39 10.60
CA THR A 23 -2.30 4.28 11.50
C THR A 23 -3.25 5.20 12.27
N GLY A 24 -2.74 5.94 13.25
CA GLY A 24 -3.52 6.91 14.02
C GLY A 24 -4.22 6.33 15.24
N ASN A 25 -4.99 7.18 15.94
CA ASN A 25 -5.60 6.81 17.22
C ASN A 25 -6.78 5.85 16.99
N GLY A 26 -6.69 4.64 17.54
CA GLY A 26 -7.68 3.58 17.31
C GLY A 26 -7.29 2.56 16.23
N ALA A 27 -6.14 2.73 15.56
CA ALA A 27 -5.69 1.80 14.51
C ALA A 27 -5.57 0.35 15.01
N GLY A 28 -5.05 0.17 16.23
CA GLY A 28 -4.97 -1.14 16.86
C GLY A 28 -6.35 -1.77 17.13
N ALA A 29 -7.35 -0.96 17.51
CA ALA A 29 -8.71 -1.45 17.74
C ALA A 29 -9.40 -1.85 16.43
N LEU A 30 -9.19 -1.08 15.36
CA LEU A 30 -9.65 -1.46 14.02
C LEU A 30 -8.96 -2.74 13.55
N ALA A 31 -7.63 -2.84 13.68
CA ALA A 31 -6.88 -4.02 13.28
C ALA A 31 -7.30 -5.29 14.04
N ALA A 32 -7.63 -5.16 15.33
CA ALA A 32 -8.13 -6.27 16.16
C ALA A 32 -9.51 -6.80 15.72
N SER A 33 -10.26 -6.05 14.90
CA SER A 33 -11.52 -6.52 14.30
C SER A 33 -11.31 -7.35 13.03
N GLY A 34 -10.11 -7.33 12.47
CA GLY A 34 -9.70 -8.16 11.33
C GLY A 34 -8.95 -9.43 11.75
N GLN A 35 -8.35 -10.09 10.77
CA GLN A 35 -7.53 -11.29 10.97
C GLN A 35 -6.05 -11.02 10.73
N GLY A 36 -5.18 -11.86 11.32
CA GLY A 36 -3.74 -11.89 11.02
C GLY A 36 -3.01 -10.58 11.34
N ALA A 37 -3.47 -9.83 12.35
CA ALA A 37 -2.95 -8.50 12.60
C ALA A 37 -1.49 -8.51 13.11
N PHE A 38 -0.65 -7.61 12.60
CA PHE A 38 0.73 -7.42 13.07
C PHE A 38 1.15 -5.94 13.06
N THR A 39 2.16 -5.64 13.88
CA THR A 39 2.80 -4.31 14.00
C THR A 39 4.22 -4.49 14.59
N PRO A 40 5.23 -3.70 14.19
CA PRO A 40 5.18 -2.71 13.11
C PRO A 40 5.07 -3.39 11.73
N ALA A 41 4.72 -2.62 10.71
CA ALA A 41 4.66 -3.09 9.34
C ALA A 41 5.93 -2.68 8.58
N HIS A 42 6.61 -3.66 7.98
CA HIS A 42 7.73 -3.43 7.06
C HIS A 42 7.21 -3.46 5.63
N ILE A 43 7.28 -2.32 4.94
CA ILE A 43 6.68 -2.12 3.62
C ILE A 43 7.72 -2.25 2.53
N ARG A 44 7.44 -3.08 1.53
CA ARG A 44 8.25 -3.24 0.30
C ARG A 44 7.44 -2.89 -0.92
N TYR A 45 8.15 -2.45 -1.95
CA TYR A 45 7.56 -2.06 -3.22
C TYR A 45 8.01 -2.99 -4.33
N ALA A 46 7.08 -3.33 -5.22
CA ALA A 46 7.36 -4.15 -6.39
C ALA A 46 6.71 -3.53 -7.62
N TYR A 47 7.23 -3.90 -8.79
CA TYR A 47 6.56 -3.67 -10.06
C TYR A 47 6.20 -5.01 -10.70
N PRO A 48 5.02 -5.15 -11.30
CA PRO A 48 4.72 -6.35 -12.08
C PRO A 48 5.63 -6.39 -13.31
N GLN A 49 6.19 -7.55 -13.62
CA GLN A 49 6.79 -7.79 -14.93
C GLN A 49 5.71 -7.65 -16.01
N LEU A 50 6.05 -7.02 -17.13
CA LEU A 50 5.11 -6.66 -18.19
C LEU A 50 4.37 -7.90 -18.75
N GLU A 51 5.10 -8.98 -19.00
CA GLU A 51 4.55 -10.20 -19.63
C GLU A 51 3.81 -11.10 -18.64
N THR A 52 4.40 -11.36 -17.47
CA THR A 52 3.90 -12.38 -16.54
C THR A 52 3.06 -11.81 -15.40
N ARG A 53 3.09 -10.48 -15.22
CA ARG A 53 2.55 -9.78 -14.03
C ARG A 53 3.20 -10.21 -12.72
N ARG A 54 4.27 -11.02 -12.75
CA ARG A 54 5.00 -11.47 -11.56
C ARG A 54 5.62 -10.26 -10.87
N PRO A 55 5.44 -10.08 -9.56
CA PRO A 55 6.02 -8.93 -8.85
C PRO A 55 7.54 -9.08 -8.77
N PHE A 56 8.26 -8.04 -9.20
CA PHE A 56 9.70 -7.89 -9.07
C PHE A 56 9.98 -6.78 -8.06
N PHE A 57 10.86 -7.02 -7.09
CA PHE A 57 11.19 -6.10 -6.00
C PHE A 57 12.53 -5.41 -6.28
N PRO A 58 12.54 -4.17 -6.78
CA PRO A 58 13.77 -3.47 -7.10
C PRO A 58 14.58 -3.17 -5.85
N ALA A 59 15.90 -3.30 -5.95
CA ALA A 59 16.86 -2.90 -4.92
C ALA A 59 17.88 -1.87 -5.43
N MET A 60 18.06 -1.80 -6.75
CA MET A 60 18.94 -0.86 -7.41
C MET A 60 18.41 -0.54 -8.82
N ALA A 61 18.59 0.69 -9.26
CA ALA A 61 18.40 1.09 -10.64
C ALA A 61 19.64 1.85 -11.14
N ALA A 62 19.96 1.73 -12.43
CA ALA A 62 21.03 2.43 -13.10
C ALA A 62 20.47 3.12 -14.34
N ASP A 63 20.55 4.46 -14.42
CA ASP A 63 20.09 5.17 -15.61
C ASP A 63 21.06 5.00 -16.80
N ASP A 64 20.63 5.45 -17.98
CA ASP A 64 21.37 5.30 -19.25
C ASP A 64 22.74 6.00 -19.25
N VAL A 65 23.01 6.89 -18.29
CA VAL A 65 24.30 7.58 -18.13
C VAL A 65 25.15 6.98 -17.01
N GLY A 66 24.70 5.88 -16.39
CA GLY A 66 25.43 5.11 -15.39
C GLY A 66 25.28 5.63 -13.96
N LYS A 67 24.34 6.54 -13.68
CA LYS A 67 24.05 6.97 -12.31
C LYS A 67 23.23 5.90 -11.60
N LEU A 68 23.68 5.54 -10.41
CA LEU A 68 23.10 4.47 -9.60
C LEU A 68 22.18 5.02 -8.51
N TYR A 69 21.01 4.40 -8.37
CA TYR A 69 20.02 4.62 -7.33
C TYR A 69 19.89 3.32 -6.54
N ARG A 70 19.97 3.37 -5.20
CA ARG A 70 20.04 2.18 -4.35
C ARG A 70 18.99 2.21 -3.25
N GLY A 71 18.54 1.04 -2.84
CA GLY A 71 17.53 0.93 -1.79
C GLY A 71 16.25 1.67 -2.17
N LEU A 72 15.65 2.40 -1.24
CA LEU A 72 14.40 3.14 -1.49
C LEU A 72 14.54 4.22 -2.57
N ASP A 73 15.74 4.79 -2.77
CA ASP A 73 15.99 5.77 -3.84
C ASP A 73 15.77 5.16 -5.23
N SER A 74 15.97 3.85 -5.38
CA SER A 74 15.67 3.15 -6.65
C SER A 74 14.17 3.11 -6.93
N ILE A 75 13.35 2.95 -5.88
CA ILE A 75 11.89 2.99 -5.98
C ILE A 75 11.42 4.41 -6.30
N ASP A 76 11.93 5.41 -5.57
CA ASP A 76 11.60 6.82 -5.79
C ASP A 76 11.96 7.24 -7.23
N TRP A 77 13.12 6.81 -7.72
CA TRP A 77 13.53 7.10 -9.08
C TRP A 77 12.67 6.39 -10.14
N LEU A 78 12.29 5.12 -9.93
CA LEU A 78 11.39 4.39 -10.82
C LEU A 78 10.01 5.07 -10.91
N ILE A 79 9.45 5.49 -9.76
CA ILE A 79 8.18 6.23 -9.69
C ILE A 79 8.27 7.53 -10.49
N ALA A 80 9.33 8.31 -10.29
CA ALA A 80 9.43 9.65 -10.87
C ALA A 80 9.91 9.66 -12.33
N ASN A 81 10.76 8.71 -12.73
CA ASN A 81 11.52 8.80 -13.97
C ASN A 81 11.52 7.52 -14.81
N GLY A 82 11.13 6.35 -14.29
CA GLY A 82 11.41 5.07 -14.95
C GLY A 82 10.89 4.98 -16.39
N LEU A 83 9.70 5.54 -16.67
CA LEU A 83 9.13 5.58 -18.02
C LEU A 83 9.96 6.39 -19.04
N LEU A 84 10.81 7.31 -18.58
CA LEU A 84 11.68 8.14 -19.42
C LEU A 84 12.98 7.43 -19.81
N PHE A 85 13.34 6.34 -19.13
CA PHE A 85 14.61 5.62 -19.29
C PHE A 85 14.38 4.13 -19.58
N PRO A 86 13.79 3.77 -20.73
CA PRO A 86 13.42 2.37 -21.01
C PRO A 86 14.62 1.41 -21.17
N ARG A 87 15.84 1.93 -21.30
CA ARG A 87 17.09 1.16 -21.42
C ARG A 87 17.86 1.05 -20.11
N ALA A 88 17.40 1.71 -19.06
CA ALA A 88 18.01 1.64 -17.75
C ALA A 88 17.85 0.23 -17.18
N ASP A 89 18.85 -0.15 -16.38
CA ASP A 89 18.90 -1.44 -15.71
C ASP A 89 18.26 -1.33 -14.33
N VAL A 90 17.57 -2.39 -13.93
CA VAL A 90 17.03 -2.56 -12.57
C VAL A 90 17.42 -3.93 -12.05
N SER A 91 18.04 -3.96 -10.87
CA SER A 91 18.39 -5.20 -10.18
C SER A 91 17.56 -5.34 -8.91
N GLY A 92 17.17 -6.56 -8.60
CA GLY A 92 16.20 -6.82 -7.54
C GLY A 92 16.01 -8.30 -7.29
N LEU A 93 14.93 -8.63 -6.61
CA LEU A 93 14.54 -10.00 -6.30
C LEU A 93 13.15 -10.32 -6.83
N TRP A 94 12.98 -11.58 -7.22
CA TRP A 94 11.68 -12.22 -7.37
C TRP A 94 11.11 -12.66 -6.01
N PRO A 95 9.82 -13.04 -5.92
CA PRO A 95 9.17 -13.42 -4.65
C PRO A 95 9.77 -14.66 -3.98
N ASP A 96 10.44 -15.52 -4.75
CA ASP A 96 11.19 -16.70 -4.29
C ASP A 96 12.62 -16.34 -3.85
N ALA A 97 12.92 -15.05 -3.69
CA ALA A 97 14.22 -14.48 -3.37
C ALA A 97 15.32 -14.75 -4.42
N ALA A 98 14.97 -15.22 -5.62
CA ALA A 98 15.91 -15.30 -6.74
C ALA A 98 16.29 -13.89 -7.19
N ALA A 99 17.59 -13.61 -7.27
CA ALA A 99 18.10 -12.34 -7.76
C ALA A 99 18.08 -12.28 -9.27
N ASP A 100 17.77 -11.11 -9.82
CA ASP A 100 17.74 -10.89 -11.27
C ASP A 100 18.07 -9.43 -11.61
N GLN A 101 18.38 -9.22 -12.89
CA GLN A 101 18.56 -7.91 -13.49
C GLN A 101 17.75 -7.83 -14.78
N LEU A 102 16.90 -6.81 -14.85
CA LEU A 102 15.99 -6.56 -15.96
C LEU A 102 16.27 -5.18 -16.55
N PHE A 103 15.86 -4.96 -17.79
CA PHE A 103 15.63 -3.61 -18.28
C PHE A 103 14.30 -3.06 -17.77
N ILE A 104 14.21 -1.76 -17.54
CA ILE A 104 12.96 -1.12 -17.07
C ILE A 104 11.78 -1.41 -17.97
N LYS A 105 11.98 -1.48 -19.30
CA LYS A 105 10.92 -1.82 -20.26
C LYS A 105 10.28 -3.20 -20.05
N GLU A 106 10.91 -4.08 -19.27
CA GLU A 106 10.38 -5.41 -18.92
C GLU A 106 9.45 -5.35 -17.70
N LEU A 107 9.41 -4.23 -16.99
CA LEU A 107 8.47 -3.94 -15.92
C LEU A 107 7.30 -3.11 -16.46
N ASP A 108 6.11 -3.32 -15.93
CA ASP A 108 4.97 -2.46 -16.21
C ASP A 108 4.95 -1.27 -15.26
N LEU A 109 5.54 -0.17 -15.70
CA LEU A 109 5.52 1.12 -15.01
C LEU A 109 4.30 1.98 -15.38
N ALA A 110 3.42 1.49 -16.25
CA ALA A 110 2.17 2.19 -16.58
C ALA A 110 1.10 2.00 -15.48
N VAL A 111 1.32 1.07 -14.56
CA VAL A 111 0.51 0.88 -13.35
C VAL A 111 1.25 1.37 -12.10
N PRO A 112 0.52 1.73 -11.03
CA PRO A 112 1.13 1.97 -9.72
C PRO A 112 2.04 0.82 -9.27
N PRO A 113 3.12 1.11 -8.51
CA PRO A 113 3.85 0.09 -7.78
C PRO A 113 2.89 -0.72 -6.90
N LEU A 114 3.23 -1.98 -6.68
CA LEU A 114 2.58 -2.81 -5.68
C LEU A 114 3.25 -2.57 -4.32
N ALA A 115 2.47 -2.56 -3.25
CA ALA A 115 2.99 -2.50 -1.88
C ALA A 115 2.73 -3.83 -1.16
N PHE A 116 3.73 -4.30 -0.39
CA PHE A 116 3.66 -5.50 0.42
C PHE A 116 4.04 -5.17 1.86
N ALA A 117 3.36 -5.76 2.84
CA ALA A 117 3.65 -5.61 4.26
C ALA A 117 4.12 -6.93 4.87
N SER A 118 5.11 -6.86 5.77
CA SER A 118 5.55 -8.01 6.56
C SER A 118 5.73 -7.65 8.04
N PRO A 119 5.60 -8.63 8.97
CA PRO A 119 5.80 -8.43 10.40
C PRO A 119 7.27 -8.29 10.80
N SER A 120 8.20 -8.63 9.90
CA SER A 120 9.64 -8.51 10.14
C SER A 120 10.41 -8.19 8.86
N GLU A 121 11.63 -7.67 9.03
CA GLU A 121 12.55 -7.39 7.94
C GLU A 121 12.96 -8.65 7.16
N SER A 122 12.96 -9.81 7.80
CA SER A 122 13.34 -11.09 7.19
C SER A 122 12.20 -11.79 6.46
N ASP A 123 10.95 -11.42 6.76
CA ASP A 123 9.78 -12.02 6.14
C ASP A 123 9.53 -11.36 4.78
N PHE A 124 9.87 -12.08 3.71
CA PHE A 124 9.85 -11.63 2.34
C PHE A 124 9.08 -12.64 1.47
N PRO A 125 8.18 -12.21 0.57
CA PRO A 125 7.86 -10.80 0.24
C PRO A 125 6.89 -10.10 1.19
N GLY A 126 6.23 -10.83 2.08
CA GLY A 126 5.10 -10.35 2.87
C GLY A 126 3.75 -10.51 2.14
N VAL A 127 2.72 -9.82 2.63
CA VAL A 127 1.36 -9.84 2.06
C VAL A 127 1.09 -8.59 1.22
N PRO A 128 0.40 -8.70 0.07
CA PRO A 128 0.06 -7.54 -0.76
C PRO A 128 -0.96 -6.65 -0.04
N LEU A 129 -0.72 -5.34 -0.05
CA LEU A 129 -1.61 -4.34 0.52
C LEU A 129 -2.62 -3.84 -0.51
N THR A 130 -3.84 -3.61 -0.03
CA THR A 130 -4.96 -3.12 -0.81
C THR A 130 -5.17 -1.62 -0.62
N ALA A 131 -5.08 -1.13 0.62
CA ALA A 131 -5.22 0.28 0.93
C ALA A 131 -4.58 0.63 2.29
N ALA A 132 -4.36 1.93 2.52
CA ALA A 132 -3.92 2.49 3.79
C ALA A 132 -5.03 3.35 4.42
N ILE A 133 -5.16 3.31 5.74
CA ILE A 133 -6.20 4.01 6.52
C ILE A 133 -5.54 4.78 7.65
N GLU A 134 -5.66 6.10 7.64
CA GLU A 134 -5.29 6.94 8.76
C GLU A 134 -6.54 7.21 9.61
N ILE A 135 -6.53 6.80 10.89
CA ILE A 135 -7.62 7.12 11.80
C ILE A 135 -7.35 8.48 12.45
N ILE A 136 -8.25 9.41 12.20
CA ILE A 136 -8.12 10.81 12.61
C ILE A 136 -9.34 11.29 13.38
N GLU A 137 -9.15 12.35 14.16
CA GLU A 137 -10.20 13.00 14.95
C GLU A 137 -10.53 14.39 14.38
N ASN A 138 -11.65 14.97 14.82
CA ASN A 138 -12.02 16.37 14.58
C ASN A 138 -12.17 16.77 13.09
N THR A 139 -12.65 15.85 12.24
CA THR A 139 -13.00 16.15 10.85
C THR A 139 -14.50 16.19 10.60
N THR A 140 -14.90 16.78 9.47
CA THR A 140 -16.31 16.92 9.06
C THR A 140 -16.81 15.81 8.16
N PHE A 141 -15.96 14.85 7.81
CA PHE A 141 -16.29 13.70 6.96
C PHE A 141 -16.19 12.40 7.75
N ALA A 142 -16.89 11.39 7.27
CA ALA A 142 -16.77 10.04 7.80
C ALA A 142 -15.52 9.36 7.23
N LEU A 143 -15.37 9.42 5.91
CA LEU A 143 -14.22 8.92 5.17
C LEU A 143 -13.83 9.94 4.10
N ALA A 144 -12.54 10.16 3.89
CA ALA A 144 -12.05 10.93 2.75
C ALA A 144 -10.87 10.21 2.10
N PRO A 145 -10.63 10.38 0.79
CA PRO A 145 -9.35 10.01 0.20
C PRO A 145 -8.23 10.87 0.83
N ASP A 146 -6.99 10.40 0.68
CA ASP A 146 -5.75 10.98 1.26
C ASP A 146 -5.39 10.35 2.62
N GLY A 147 -4.27 10.78 3.19
CA GLY A 147 -3.80 10.37 4.51
C GLY A 147 -2.33 10.70 4.70
N ASN A 148 -1.90 10.81 5.95
CA ASN A 148 -0.51 11.08 6.30
C ASN A 148 0.35 9.81 6.19
N PHE A 149 0.67 9.42 4.97
CA PHE A 149 1.53 8.29 4.65
C PHE A 149 2.75 8.71 3.81
N PRO A 150 3.83 7.91 3.82
CA PRO A 150 4.97 8.13 2.95
C PRO A 150 4.56 8.16 1.47
N ALA A 151 5.18 9.07 0.70
CA ALA A 151 4.82 9.31 -0.70
C ALA A 151 4.90 8.05 -1.58
N ARG A 152 5.83 7.12 -1.31
CA ARG A 152 5.91 5.83 -2.01
C ARG A 152 4.66 4.98 -1.78
N LEU A 153 4.16 4.93 -0.55
CA LEU A 153 2.94 4.20 -0.24
C LEU A 153 1.72 4.84 -0.93
N LEU A 154 1.62 6.17 -0.88
CA LEU A 154 0.57 6.92 -1.58
C LEU A 154 0.63 6.76 -3.10
N SER A 155 1.82 6.49 -3.66
CA SER A 155 2.00 6.20 -5.09
C SER A 155 1.60 4.77 -5.45
N ALA A 156 1.60 3.85 -4.48
CA ALA A 156 1.38 2.42 -4.68
C ALA A 156 -0.07 1.98 -4.44
N ILE A 157 -0.70 2.50 -3.39
CA ILE A 157 -2.05 2.09 -2.97
C ILE A 157 -2.89 3.31 -2.58
N PRO A 158 -4.24 3.23 -2.72
CA PRO A 158 -5.10 4.28 -2.21
C PRO A 158 -4.97 4.41 -0.69
N ALA A 159 -5.03 5.66 -0.23
CA ALA A 159 -5.08 6.00 1.18
C ALA A 159 -6.39 6.72 1.52
N PHE A 160 -6.88 6.46 2.73
CA PHE A 160 -8.08 7.07 3.25
C PHE A 160 -7.88 7.60 4.66
N GLN A 161 -8.54 8.70 4.97
CA GLN A 161 -8.73 9.18 6.32
C GLN A 161 -10.09 8.74 6.83
N LEU A 162 -10.10 8.00 7.94
CA LEU A 162 -11.30 7.52 8.62
C LEU A 162 -11.49 8.30 9.91
N ASN A 163 -12.67 8.87 10.12
CA ASN A 163 -12.96 9.57 11.36
C ASN A 163 -13.15 8.58 12.52
N ALA A 164 -12.43 8.80 13.62
CA ALA A 164 -12.43 7.96 14.82
C ALA A 164 -13.81 7.85 15.50
N ALA A 165 -14.73 8.79 15.24
CA ALA A 165 -16.10 8.73 15.76
C ALA A 165 -16.95 7.62 15.11
N ILE A 166 -16.50 7.02 14.00
CA ILE A 166 -17.23 5.95 13.34
C ILE A 166 -17.06 4.64 14.12
N PRO A 167 -18.15 3.99 14.54
CA PRO A 167 -18.07 2.69 15.20
C PRO A 167 -17.36 1.64 14.34
N ILE A 168 -16.50 0.83 14.97
CA ILE A 168 -15.68 -0.20 14.30
C ILE A 168 -16.50 -1.09 13.34
N HIS A 169 -17.70 -1.51 13.75
CA HIS A 169 -18.57 -2.36 12.93
C HIS A 169 -19.06 -1.67 11.63
N GLN A 170 -19.15 -0.34 11.61
CA GLN A 170 -19.41 0.42 10.40
C GLN A 170 -18.12 0.59 9.59
N SER A 171 -17.00 0.88 10.25
CA SER A 171 -15.68 1.04 9.61
C SER A 171 -15.28 -0.18 8.78
N ILE A 172 -15.42 -1.39 9.32
CA ILE A 172 -15.08 -2.63 8.61
C ILE A 172 -15.93 -2.89 7.37
N ARG A 173 -17.13 -2.30 7.27
CA ARG A 173 -17.99 -2.37 6.08
C ARG A 173 -17.71 -1.23 5.11
N LEU A 174 -17.40 -0.04 5.63
CA LEU A 174 -17.16 1.17 4.85
C LEU A 174 -15.87 1.09 4.05
N ILE A 175 -14.79 0.57 4.68
CA ILE A 175 -13.45 0.51 4.06
C ILE A 175 -13.45 -0.32 2.76
N PRO A 176 -13.90 -1.60 2.75
CA PRO A 176 -13.88 -2.39 1.51
C PRO A 176 -14.75 -1.77 0.40
N GLN A 177 -15.90 -1.18 0.77
CA GLN A 177 -16.77 -0.48 -0.18
C GLN A 177 -16.09 0.76 -0.77
N ALA A 178 -15.37 1.53 0.03
CA ALA A 178 -14.64 2.72 -0.42
C ALA A 178 -13.40 2.38 -1.26
N VAL A 179 -12.81 1.21 -1.09
CA VAL A 179 -11.78 0.70 -2.01
C VAL A 179 -12.39 0.24 -3.33
N ALA A 180 -13.54 -0.43 -3.28
CA ALA A 180 -14.21 -0.94 -4.48
C ALA A 180 -14.87 0.15 -5.33
N SER A 181 -15.32 1.24 -4.71
CA SER A 181 -15.85 2.42 -5.38
C SER A 181 -14.73 3.45 -5.56
N ALA A 182 -14.69 4.16 -6.69
CA ALA A 182 -13.64 5.16 -6.93
C ALA A 182 -13.49 6.11 -5.72
N PRO A 183 -12.25 6.39 -5.26
CA PRO A 183 -12.00 7.07 -3.99
C PRO A 183 -12.69 8.44 -3.95
N ARG A 184 -13.62 8.61 -3.02
CA ARG A 184 -14.42 9.83 -2.83
C ARG A 184 -14.71 10.07 -1.36
N ALA A 185 -14.89 11.33 -0.98
CA ALA A 185 -15.28 11.69 0.37
C ALA A 185 -16.73 11.25 0.65
N ILE A 186 -16.94 10.68 1.83
CA ILE A 186 -18.22 10.23 2.36
C ILE A 186 -18.52 11.10 3.60
N PRO A 187 -19.53 11.97 3.54
CA PRO A 187 -19.93 12.77 4.69
C PRO A 187 -20.74 11.92 5.68
N PHE A 188 -20.81 12.34 6.94
CA PHE A 188 -21.51 11.61 8.00
C PHE A 188 -23.00 11.39 7.71
N ASN A 189 -23.67 12.37 7.10
CA ASN A 189 -25.10 12.28 6.79
C ASN A 189 -25.42 11.25 5.70
N SER A 190 -24.44 10.79 4.92
CA SER A 190 -24.62 9.74 3.92
C SER A 190 -24.38 8.32 4.46
N LEU A 191 -23.95 8.16 5.72
CA LEU A 191 -23.72 6.83 6.29
C LEU A 191 -25.01 6.01 6.44
N GLY A 192 -26.15 6.67 6.72
CA GLY A 192 -27.45 6.00 6.84
C GLY A 192 -27.92 5.33 5.55
N ASP A 193 -27.59 5.92 4.40
CA ASP A 193 -27.95 5.38 3.08
C ASP A 193 -27.09 4.16 2.71
N LEU A 194 -25.86 4.09 3.23
CA LEU A 194 -24.93 2.97 3.00
C LEU A 194 -25.22 1.76 3.90
N PHE A 195 -25.84 2.01 5.06
CA PHE A 195 -26.17 1.01 6.05
C PHE A 195 -27.64 1.11 6.44
N PRO A 196 -28.59 0.69 5.57
CA PRO A 196 -29.99 0.67 5.94
C PRO A 196 -30.17 -0.15 7.21
N SER A 197 -30.82 0.46 8.21
CA SER A 197 -31.14 -0.22 9.46
C SER A 197 -31.85 -1.55 9.15
N PRO A 198 -31.54 -2.64 9.86
CA PRO A 198 -32.35 -3.84 9.74
C PRO A 198 -33.79 -3.44 10.07
N HIS A 199 -34.71 -3.64 9.13
CA HIS A 199 -36.13 -3.43 9.38
C HIS A 199 -36.52 -4.29 10.59
N PRO A 200 -37.24 -3.72 11.58
CA PRO A 200 -37.66 -4.43 12.78
C PRO A 200 -38.61 -5.59 12.48
#